data_AF-A0A5J4P9X4-F1
#
_entry.id   AF-A0A5J4P9X4-F1
#
_cell.length_a   1.000
_cell.length_b   1.000
_cell.length_c   1.000
_cell.angle_alpha   90.00
_cell.angle_beta   90.00
_cell.angle_gamma   90.00
#
_symmetry.space_group_name_H-M   'P 1'
#
loop_
_entity.id
_entity.type
_entity.pdbx_description
1 polymer ?
#
loop_
_entity_poly.entity_id
_entity_poly.type
_entity_poly.pdbx_seq_one_letter_code
_entity_poly.pdbx_strand_id
1 'polypeptide(L)'
;WFKNFNRYSKGSEEQFWLSVFSGKPIIFDRKGMKRSISVKHSFISVIGTIQKGILKELAKGDRNQNGFLDRILFVLPENLDKQYWNKKELDAHISHDWQKITQKLIDMAYSVDESGNPISKEIRFESTAMRLLMEWQHENTDLCNQELDEQLGGIYSKLEIYAIRFCLILQIIRWACGESGLDFIDESSVRGAIELIAYFRKT
;
A
#
# COMPACT_ATOMS: atom_id res chain seq x y z
N TRP A 1 -12.42 12.37 2.27
CA TRP A 1 -12.46 10.98 2.77
C TRP A 1 -12.54 10.94 4.30
N PHE A 2 -11.47 11.25 5.05
CA PHE A 2 -11.48 11.20 6.52
C PHE A 2 -12.58 11.99 7.25
N LYS A 3 -12.94 13.19 6.77
CA LYS A 3 -14.00 14.01 7.41
C LYS A 3 -15.41 13.42 7.26
N ASN A 4 -15.62 12.49 6.33
CA ASN A 4 -16.90 11.80 6.16
C ASN A 4 -17.05 10.58 7.06
N PHE A 5 -15.97 10.17 7.75
CA PHE A 5 -16.04 9.03 8.66
C PHE A 5 -17.03 9.30 9.78
N ASN A 6 -17.87 8.30 10.06
CA ASN A 6 -18.90 8.33 11.10
C ASN A 6 -20.04 9.33 10.87
N ARG A 7 -20.21 9.85 9.63
CA ARG A 7 -21.32 10.75 9.30
C ARG A 7 -22.70 10.08 9.43
N TYR A 8 -22.77 8.77 9.23
CA TYR A 8 -24.02 8.00 9.24
C TYR A 8 -24.08 6.88 10.30
N SER A 9 -22.95 6.46 10.86
CA SER A 9 -22.86 5.45 11.92
C SER A 9 -21.56 5.60 12.69
N LYS A 10 -21.62 5.76 14.02
CA LYS A 10 -20.42 5.91 14.86
C LYS A 10 -19.62 4.60 14.92
N GLY A 11 -18.36 4.63 14.47
CA GLY A 11 -17.34 3.60 14.70
C GLY A 11 -17.23 2.49 13.65
N SER A 12 -18.14 2.41 12.67
CA SER A 12 -18.16 1.28 11.72
C SER A 12 -17.23 1.46 10.52
N GLU A 13 -16.93 2.68 10.10
CA GLU A 13 -16.16 2.92 8.88
C GLU A 13 -14.68 2.58 9.05
N GLU A 14 -14.06 2.90 10.19
CA GLU A 14 -12.67 2.54 10.46
C GLU A 14 -12.49 1.02 10.51
N GLN A 15 -13.43 0.30 11.16
CA GLN A 15 -13.44 -1.16 11.19
C GLN A 15 -13.66 -1.79 9.81
N PHE A 16 -14.49 -1.16 8.97
CA PHE A 16 -14.64 -1.56 7.58
C PHE A 16 -13.30 -1.47 6.84
N TRP A 17 -12.60 -0.33 6.93
CA TRP A 17 -11.30 -0.16 6.26
C TRP A 17 -10.20 -1.05 6.84
N LEU A 18 -10.21 -1.34 8.15
CA LEU A 18 -9.32 -2.34 8.75
C LEU A 18 -9.58 -3.74 8.19
N SER A 19 -10.84 -4.10 7.96
CA SER A 19 -11.23 -5.37 7.35
C SER A 19 -10.78 -5.45 5.89
N VAL A 20 -10.97 -4.38 5.12
CA VAL A 20 -10.50 -4.27 3.73
C VAL A 20 -8.98 -4.37 3.65
N PHE A 21 -8.24 -3.69 4.53
CA PHE A 21 -6.78 -3.76 4.57
C PHE A 21 -6.26 -5.19 4.78
N SER A 22 -6.95 -5.96 5.63
CA SER A 22 -6.65 -7.37 5.91
C SER A 22 -7.24 -8.34 4.88
N GLY A 23 -7.85 -7.85 3.79
CA GLY A 23 -8.42 -8.68 2.73
C GLY A 23 -9.63 -9.50 3.16
N LYS A 24 -10.34 -9.09 4.22
CA LYS A 24 -11.54 -9.81 4.67
C LYS A 24 -12.69 -9.65 3.65
N PRO A 25 -13.57 -10.65 3.52
CA PRO A 25 -14.76 -10.54 2.70
C PRO A 25 -15.64 -9.37 3.16
N ILE A 26 -16.23 -8.65 2.20
CA ILE A 26 -17.22 -7.62 2.49
C ILE A 26 -18.61 -8.25 2.33
N ILE A 27 -19.38 -8.27 3.41
CA ILE A 27 -20.74 -8.79 3.42
C ILE A 27 -21.69 -7.61 3.62
N PHE A 28 -22.57 -7.39 2.65
CA PHE A 28 -23.64 -6.41 2.75
C PHE A 28 -24.97 -7.12 2.98
N ASP A 29 -25.47 -6.99 4.20
CA ASP A 29 -26.81 -7.40 4.59
C ASP A 29 -27.62 -6.14 4.94
N ARG A 30 -28.51 -5.72 4.04
CA ARG A 30 -29.36 -4.54 4.23
C ARG A 30 -30.81 -4.97 4.39
N LYS A 31 -31.46 -4.43 5.44
CA LYS A 31 -32.90 -4.59 5.66
C LYS A 31 -33.68 -4.13 4.42
N GLY A 32 -34.33 -5.06 3.73
CA GLY A 32 -35.10 -4.82 2.50
C GLY A 32 -34.48 -5.43 1.22
N MET A 33 -33.24 -5.90 1.25
CA MET A 33 -32.66 -6.69 0.15
C MET A 33 -33.07 -8.15 0.27
N LYS A 34 -33.55 -8.76 -0.83
CA LYS A 34 -33.93 -10.19 -0.86
C LYS A 34 -32.74 -11.14 -0.83
N ARG A 35 -31.51 -10.66 -1.07
CA ARG A 35 -30.28 -11.44 -1.11
C ARG A 35 -29.13 -10.66 -0.49
N SER A 36 -28.36 -11.32 0.37
CA SER A 36 -27.09 -10.82 0.87
C SER A 36 -26.06 -10.79 -0.27
N ILE A 37 -25.29 -9.70 -0.37
CA ILE A 37 -24.19 -9.60 -1.33
C ILE A 37 -22.89 -9.84 -0.56
N SER A 38 -22.08 -10.80 -1.02
CA SER A 38 -20.77 -11.10 -0.45
C SER A 38 -19.69 -10.94 -1.51
N VAL A 39 -18.71 -10.09 -1.23
CA VAL A 39 -17.50 -9.91 -2.03
C VAL A 39 -16.37 -10.65 -1.31
N LYS A 40 -15.96 -11.81 -1.84
CA LYS A 40 -15.00 -12.72 -1.20
C LYS A 40 -13.59 -12.14 -1.11
N HIS A 41 -13.13 -11.48 -2.18
CA HIS A 41 -11.79 -10.91 -2.29
C HIS A 41 -11.91 -9.40 -2.51
N SER A 42 -11.99 -8.65 -1.41
CA SER A 42 -12.02 -7.19 -1.49
C SER A 42 -10.61 -6.64 -1.69
N PHE A 43 -10.42 -5.82 -2.72
CA PHE A 43 -9.19 -5.08 -2.97
C PHE A 43 -9.54 -3.64 -3.31
N ILE A 44 -9.27 -2.73 -2.37
CA ILE A 44 -9.56 -1.31 -2.53
C ILE A 44 -8.29 -0.53 -2.21
N SER A 45 -7.73 0.11 -3.23
CA SER A 45 -6.60 1.03 -3.06
C SER A 45 -7.11 2.43 -2.75
N VAL A 46 -6.46 3.10 -1.79
CA VAL A 46 -6.76 4.49 -1.43
C VAL A 46 -5.50 5.32 -1.71
N ILE A 47 -5.64 6.30 -2.60
CA ILE A 47 -4.62 7.30 -2.89
C ILE A 47 -5.28 8.67 -2.92
N GLY A 48 -4.56 9.69 -2.45
CA GLY A 48 -5.06 11.05 -2.49
C GLY A 48 -4.09 12.03 -1.84
N THR A 49 -4.42 13.31 -1.96
CA THR A 49 -3.67 14.39 -1.33
C THR A 49 -4.36 14.82 -0.04
N ILE A 50 -3.58 15.24 0.95
CA ILE A 50 -4.08 15.84 2.17
C ILE A 50 -3.36 17.16 2.47
N GLN A 51 -4.10 18.15 2.96
CA GLN A 51 -3.51 19.40 3.43
C GLN A 51 -2.87 19.20 4.80
N LYS A 52 -1.66 19.74 5.00
CA LYS A 52 -0.92 19.63 6.28
C LYS A 52 -1.73 20.07 7.51
N GLY A 53 -2.60 21.08 7.36
CA GLY A 53 -3.49 21.53 8.43
C GLY A 53 -4.49 20.46 8.88
N ILE A 54 -5.10 19.75 7.93
CA ILE A 54 -6.06 18.67 8.20
C ILE A 54 -5.35 17.46 8.83
N LEU A 55 -4.11 17.18 8.45
CA LEU A 55 -3.33 16.08 9.04
C LEU A 55 -3.13 16.27 10.55
N LYS A 56 -2.83 17.49 11.00
CA LYS A 56 -2.72 17.83 12.43
C LYS A 56 -4.02 17.62 13.20
N GLU A 57 -5.18 17.81 12.55
CA GLU A 57 -6.49 17.53 13.15
C GLU A 57 -6.72 16.02 13.30
N LEU A 58 -6.29 15.22 12.32
CA LEU A 58 -6.47 13.76 12.34
C LEU A 58 -5.62 13.06 13.40
N ALA A 59 -4.44 13.61 13.69
CA ALA A 59 -3.58 13.14 14.78
C ALA A 59 -4.14 13.48 16.18
N LYS A 60 -5.16 14.34 16.29
CA LYS A 60 -5.77 14.74 17.56
C LYS A 60 -7.07 13.95 17.79
N GLY A 61 -7.11 13.15 18.86
CA GLY A 61 -8.30 12.43 19.34
C GLY A 61 -8.18 10.91 19.29
N ASP A 62 -9.27 10.21 19.62
CA ASP A 62 -9.29 8.73 19.79
C ASP A 62 -9.10 7.92 18.49
N ARG A 63 -9.06 8.57 17.31
CA ARG A 63 -8.87 7.88 16.02
C ARG A 63 -7.50 7.21 15.87
N ASN A 64 -6.56 7.55 16.75
CA ASN A 64 -5.22 6.97 16.76
C ASN A 64 -5.16 5.64 17.53
N GLN A 65 -6.20 5.26 18.27
CA GLN A 65 -6.14 4.10 19.18
C GLN A 65 -6.42 2.75 18.52
N ASN A 66 -7.01 2.71 17.32
CA ASN A 66 -7.35 1.45 16.63
C ASN A 66 -6.37 1.06 15.52
N GLY A 67 -5.26 1.79 15.39
CA GLY A 67 -4.21 1.57 14.40
C GLY A 67 -4.64 1.78 12.95
N PHE A 68 -5.75 2.46 12.70
CA PHE A 68 -6.17 2.80 11.34
C PHE A 68 -5.16 3.75 10.66
N LEU A 69 -4.69 4.77 11.38
CA LEU A 69 -3.70 5.72 10.85
C LEU A 69 -2.34 5.05 10.61
N ASP A 70 -1.95 4.04 11.39
CA ASP A 70 -0.72 3.26 11.20
C ASP A 70 -0.65 2.55 9.84
N ARG A 71 -1.79 2.40 9.16
CA ARG A 71 -1.90 1.80 7.84
C ARG A 71 -1.91 2.83 6.72
N ILE A 72 -1.83 4.12 7.00
CA ILE A 72 -1.78 5.14 5.94
C ILE A 72 -0.34 5.61 5.80
N LEU A 73 0.22 5.45 4.60
CA LEU A 73 1.56 5.91 4.28
C LEU A 73 1.49 7.36 3.77
N PHE A 74 2.25 8.24 4.41
CA PHE A 74 2.35 9.64 4.00
C PHE A 74 3.61 9.87 3.18
N VAL A 75 3.49 10.64 2.10
CA VAL A 75 4.64 11.10 1.30
C VAL A 75 4.74 12.59 1.53
N LEU A 76 5.79 13.01 2.23
CA LEU A 76 6.13 14.42 2.48
C LEU A 76 7.52 14.68 1.91
N PRO A 77 7.63 15.13 0.65
CA PRO A 77 8.94 15.46 0.09
C PRO A 77 9.51 16.69 0.79
N GLU A 78 10.80 16.62 1.11
CA GLU A 78 11.54 17.77 1.63
C GLU A 78 11.82 18.78 0.51
N ASN A 79 12.04 20.04 0.89
CA ASN A 79 12.56 21.08 -0.01
C ASN A 79 11.70 21.37 -1.26
N LEU A 80 10.37 21.21 -1.14
CA LEU A 80 9.43 21.65 -2.17
C LEU A 80 9.22 23.17 -2.09
N ASP A 81 10.19 23.93 -2.58
CA ASP A 81 10.00 25.35 -2.81
C ASP A 81 9.01 25.56 -3.95
N LYS A 82 8.07 26.48 -3.73
CA LYS A 82 7.13 26.90 -4.78
C LYS A 82 7.94 27.53 -5.91
N GLN A 83 8.00 26.84 -7.03
CA GLN A 83 8.72 27.32 -8.20
C GLN A 83 7.95 28.48 -8.87
N TYR A 84 8.70 29.40 -9.47
CA TYR A 84 8.12 30.37 -10.40
C TYR A 84 7.51 29.64 -11.59
N TRP A 85 6.47 30.25 -12.16
CA TRP A 85 5.87 29.75 -13.39
C TRP A 85 6.95 29.75 -14.48
N ASN A 86 7.06 28.64 -15.19
CA ASN A 86 8.02 28.47 -16.27
C ASN A 86 7.35 27.65 -17.39
N LYS A 87 7.94 27.67 -18.59
CA LYS A 87 7.46 26.92 -19.76
C LYS A 87 8.13 25.55 -19.90
N LYS A 88 8.74 25.03 -18.84
CA LYS A 88 9.39 23.71 -18.88
C LYS A 88 8.28 22.67 -18.92
N GLU A 89 8.11 22.05 -20.07
CA GLU A 89 7.18 20.94 -20.25
C GLU A 89 7.92 19.61 -20.12
N LEU A 90 7.17 18.56 -19.80
CA LEU A 90 7.69 17.20 -19.80
C LEU A 90 7.93 16.77 -21.26
N ASP A 91 9.06 16.13 -21.55
CA ASP A 91 9.31 15.66 -22.90
C ASP A 91 8.26 14.63 -23.34
N ALA A 92 7.80 14.73 -24.59
CA ALA A 92 6.72 13.89 -25.12
C ALA A 92 7.02 12.38 -25.03
N HIS A 93 8.29 11.98 -25.08
CA HIS A 93 8.69 10.57 -24.96
C HIS A 93 8.34 9.99 -23.59
N ILE A 94 8.38 10.79 -22.52
CA ILE A 94 8.08 10.34 -21.16
C ILE A 94 6.61 9.93 -21.04
N SER A 95 5.69 10.70 -21.64
CA SER A 95 4.26 10.34 -21.66
C SER A 95 4.01 9.04 -22.41
N HIS A 96 4.73 8.82 -23.51
CA HIS A 96 4.63 7.59 -24.30
C HIS A 96 5.21 6.38 -23.58
N ASP A 97 6.35 6.52 -22.92
CA ASP A 97 6.96 5.44 -22.13
C ASP A 97 6.09 5.08 -20.93
N TRP A 98 5.51 6.07 -20.25
CA TRP A 98 4.53 5.85 -19.21
C TRP A 98 3.31 5.07 -19.72
N GLN A 99 2.75 5.48 -20.86
CA GLN A 99 1.63 4.77 -21.48
C GLN A 99 1.97 3.30 -21.75
N LYS A 100 3.14 3.02 -22.33
CA LYS A 100 3.61 1.66 -22.60
C LYS A 100 3.70 0.82 -21.33
N ILE A 101 4.31 1.36 -20.26
CA ILE A 101 4.44 0.67 -18.98
C ILE A 101 3.06 0.36 -18.40
N THR A 102 2.15 1.35 -18.35
CA THR A 102 0.80 1.14 -17.82
C THR A 102 -0.01 0.14 -18.63
N GLN A 103 0.11 0.18 -19.96
CA GLN A 103 -0.62 -0.72 -20.84
C GLN A 103 -0.13 -2.17 -20.66
N LYS A 104 1.19 -2.36 -20.55
CA LYS A 104 1.78 -3.68 -20.26
C LYS A 104 1.28 -4.27 -18.94
N LEU A 105 1.05 -3.43 -17.92
CA LEU A 105 0.50 -3.86 -16.63
C LEU A 105 -1.00 -4.20 -16.73
N ILE A 106 -1.78 -3.42 -17.49
CA ILE A 106 -3.22 -3.65 -17.72
C ILE A 106 -3.44 -4.94 -18.53
N ASP A 107 -2.60 -5.18 -19.53
CA ASP A 107 -2.70 -6.34 -20.43
C ASP A 107 -2.09 -7.61 -19.83
N MET A 108 -1.69 -7.59 -18.55
CA MET A 108 -1.15 -8.76 -17.87
C MET A 108 -2.18 -9.88 -17.84
N ALA A 109 -1.83 -11.02 -18.43
CA ALA A 109 -2.70 -12.18 -18.47
C ALA A 109 -2.94 -12.73 -17.06
N TYR A 110 -4.19 -13.08 -16.77
CA TYR A 110 -4.61 -13.77 -15.55
C TYR A 110 -5.52 -14.94 -15.90
N SER A 111 -5.49 -15.97 -15.05
CA SER A 111 -6.38 -17.12 -15.17
C SER A 111 -7.62 -16.92 -14.32
N VAL A 112 -8.71 -17.58 -14.70
CA VAL A 112 -9.96 -17.62 -13.91
C VAL A 112 -10.32 -19.06 -13.53
N ASP A 113 -11.03 -19.22 -12.41
CA ASP A 113 -11.61 -20.48 -11.98
C ASP A 113 -12.87 -20.84 -12.78
N GLU A 114 -13.47 -22.00 -12.49
CA GLU A 114 -14.72 -22.48 -13.14
C GLU A 114 -15.89 -21.51 -12.97
N SER A 115 -15.85 -20.65 -11.95
CA SER A 115 -16.87 -19.64 -11.65
C SER A 115 -16.54 -18.26 -12.24
N GLY A 116 -15.46 -18.14 -13.02
CA GLY A 116 -15.01 -16.90 -13.63
C GLY A 116 -14.27 -15.95 -12.68
N ASN A 117 -13.88 -16.40 -11.49
CA ASN A 117 -13.12 -15.57 -10.55
C ASN A 117 -11.62 -15.61 -10.88
N PRO A 118 -10.90 -14.47 -10.83
CA PRO A 118 -9.44 -14.47 -11.00
C PRO A 118 -8.72 -15.38 -10.01
N ILE A 119 -7.75 -16.14 -10.51
CA ILE A 119 -6.84 -16.97 -9.71
C ILE A 119 -5.55 -16.20 -9.48
N SER A 120 -5.16 -16.04 -8.21
CA SER A 120 -3.90 -15.39 -7.85
C SER A 120 -2.70 -16.20 -8.33
N LYS A 121 -1.78 -15.53 -9.06
CA LYS A 121 -0.46 -16.08 -9.38
C LYS A 121 0.50 -15.80 -8.22
N GLU A 122 1.05 -16.85 -7.63
CA GLU A 122 2.10 -16.73 -6.60
C GLU A 122 3.45 -16.48 -7.27
N ILE A 123 4.16 -15.44 -6.80
CA ILE A 123 5.55 -15.18 -7.17
C ILE A 123 6.39 -15.34 -5.90
N ARG A 124 7.37 -16.24 -5.94
CA ARG A 124 8.23 -16.55 -4.79
C ARG A 124 9.43 -15.63 -4.76
N PHE A 125 10.02 -15.48 -3.58
CA PHE A 125 11.32 -14.85 -3.45
C PHE A 125 12.42 -15.81 -3.90
N GLU A 126 13.45 -15.27 -4.55
CA GLU A 126 14.73 -15.95 -4.67
C GLU A 126 15.33 -16.18 -3.27
N SER A 127 16.11 -17.24 -3.08
CA SER A 127 16.66 -17.59 -1.77
C SER A 127 17.48 -16.48 -1.13
N THR A 128 18.28 -15.75 -1.91
CA THR A 128 19.09 -14.65 -1.39
C THR A 128 18.26 -13.40 -1.09
N ALA A 129 17.25 -13.11 -1.91
CA ALA A 129 16.28 -12.04 -1.70
C ALA A 129 15.45 -12.28 -0.41
N MET A 130 15.02 -13.53 -0.18
CA MET A 130 14.32 -13.92 1.05
C MET A 130 15.20 -13.72 2.28
N ARG A 131 16.47 -14.14 2.23
CA ARG A 131 17.40 -13.95 3.35
C ARG A 131 17.55 -12.46 3.70
N LEU A 132 17.72 -11.60 2.70
CA LEU A 132 17.81 -10.16 2.90
C LEU A 132 16.53 -9.58 3.56
N LEU A 133 15.35 -10.03 3.13
CA LEU A 133 14.08 -9.61 3.73
C LEU A 133 13.97 -10.07 5.18
N MET A 134 14.40 -11.29 5.50
CA MET A 134 14.39 -11.82 6.88
C MET A 134 15.36 -11.07 7.79
N GLU A 135 16.57 -10.76 7.31
CA GLU A 135 17.55 -9.95 8.05
C GLU A 135 16.94 -8.58 8.42
N TRP A 136 16.36 -7.89 7.44
CA TRP A 136 15.65 -6.64 7.69
C TRP A 136 14.46 -6.79 8.66
N GLN A 137 13.70 -7.88 8.55
CA GLN A 137 12.55 -8.13 9.42
C GLN A 137 12.97 -8.38 10.88
N HIS A 138 14.09 -9.07 11.11
CA HIS A 138 14.64 -9.23 12.45
C HIS A 138 15.04 -7.88 13.05
N GLU A 139 15.72 -7.03 12.28
CA GLU A 139 16.06 -5.67 12.73
C GLU A 139 14.81 -4.84 13.04
N ASN A 140 13.77 -4.93 12.20
CA ASN A 140 12.49 -4.26 12.45
C ASN A 140 11.82 -4.79 13.74
N THR A 141 11.89 -6.09 13.99
CA THR A 141 11.35 -6.71 15.21
C THR A 141 12.06 -6.20 16.45
N ASP A 142 13.39 -6.13 16.42
CA ASP A 142 14.17 -5.59 17.54
C ASP A 142 13.81 -4.13 17.82
N LEU A 143 13.62 -3.32 16.77
CA LEU A 143 13.14 -1.94 16.90
C LEU A 143 11.73 -1.87 17.51
N CYS A 144 10.79 -2.70 17.04
CA CYS A 144 9.44 -2.77 17.62
C CYS A 144 9.47 -3.10 19.12
N ASN A 145 10.35 -4.03 19.54
CA ASN A 145 10.45 -4.45 20.93
C ASN A 145 11.12 -3.41 21.84
N GLN A 146 11.96 -2.54 21.28
CA GLN A 146 12.66 -1.48 22.00
C GLN A 146 11.86 -0.17 22.05
N GLU A 147 10.86 -0.01 21.17
CA GLU A 147 10.05 1.20 21.08
C GLU A 147 9.10 1.33 22.27
N LEU A 148 9.19 2.46 22.98
CA LEU A 148 8.37 2.74 24.16
C LEU A 148 7.04 3.41 23.77
N ASP A 149 6.98 4.01 22.59
CA ASP A 149 5.76 4.58 22.03
C ASP A 149 4.94 3.50 21.31
N GLU A 150 3.84 3.07 21.93
CA GLU A 150 2.92 2.07 21.37
C GLU A 150 2.43 2.44 19.96
N GLN A 151 2.31 3.73 19.64
CA GLN A 151 1.90 4.20 18.33
C GLN A 151 2.99 3.94 17.29
N LEU A 152 4.24 4.26 17.61
CA LEU A 152 5.38 3.99 16.73
C LEU A 152 5.59 2.48 16.55
N GLY A 153 5.47 1.69 17.63
CA GLY A 153 5.50 0.23 17.55
C GLY A 153 4.38 -0.35 16.67
N GLY A 154 3.18 0.24 16.73
CA GLY A 154 2.06 -0.07 15.85
C GLY A 154 2.38 0.18 14.37
N ILE A 155 2.98 1.32 14.05
CA ILE A 155 3.43 1.68 12.69
C ILE A 155 4.50 0.71 12.19
N TYR A 156 5.57 0.47 12.97
CA TYR A 156 6.66 -0.43 12.57
C TYR A 156 6.16 -1.85 12.28
N SER A 157 5.18 -2.33 13.05
CA SER A 157 4.53 -3.61 12.81
C SER A 157 3.74 -3.64 11.48
N LYS A 158 3.21 -2.51 11.00
CA LYS A 158 2.54 -2.43 9.69
C LYS A 158 3.51 -2.27 8.54
N LEU A 159 4.69 -1.70 8.77
CA LEU A 159 5.73 -1.59 7.76
C LEU A 159 6.19 -2.97 7.25
N GLU A 160 6.13 -4.04 8.05
CA GLU A 160 6.42 -5.40 7.58
C GLU A 160 5.47 -5.87 6.47
N ILE A 161 4.17 -5.58 6.63
CA ILE A 161 3.15 -5.89 5.61
C ILE A 161 3.45 -5.11 4.32
N TYR A 162 3.88 -3.85 4.47
CA TYR A 162 4.25 -3.00 3.35
C TYR A 162 5.54 -3.45 2.66
N ALA A 163 6.53 -3.94 3.40
CA ALA A 163 7.80 -4.41 2.84
C ALA A 163 7.54 -5.53 1.83
N ILE A 164 6.73 -6.53 2.20
CA ILE A 164 6.36 -7.65 1.30
C ILE A 164 5.60 -7.12 0.07
N ARG A 165 4.63 -6.22 0.27
CA ARG A 165 3.85 -5.62 -0.84
C ARG A 165 4.75 -4.83 -1.80
N PHE A 166 5.66 -4.02 -1.27
CA PHE A 166 6.60 -3.24 -2.06
C PHE A 166 7.58 -4.10 -2.83
N CYS A 167 8.05 -5.22 -2.26
CA CYS A 167 8.89 -6.16 -2.99
C CYS A 167 8.19 -6.65 -4.27
N LEU A 168 6.92 -7.06 -4.17
CA LEU A 168 6.13 -7.49 -5.31
C LEU A 168 5.85 -6.34 -6.30
N ILE A 169 5.44 -5.18 -5.79
CA ILE A 169 5.15 -3.99 -6.63
C ILE A 169 6.39 -3.58 -7.42
N LEU A 170 7.55 -3.49 -6.77
CA LEU A 170 8.80 -3.11 -7.42
C LEU A 170 9.26 -4.17 -8.42
N GLN A 171 9.10 -5.47 -8.13
CA GLN A 171 9.40 -6.52 -9.09
C GLN A 171 8.53 -6.40 -10.35
N ILE A 172 7.24 -6.13 -10.18
CA ILE A 172 6.29 -5.96 -11.29
C ILE A 172 6.62 -4.71 -12.11
N ILE A 173 6.95 -3.58 -11.47
CA ILE A 173 7.32 -2.34 -12.15
C ILE A 173 8.63 -2.54 -12.93
N ARG A 174 9.66 -3.13 -12.32
CA ARG A 174 10.94 -3.42 -12.99
C ARG A 174 10.77 -4.36 -14.17
N TRP A 175 9.94 -5.40 -14.02
CA TRP A 175 9.57 -6.26 -15.15
C TRP A 175 8.84 -5.49 -16.25
N ALA A 176 7.93 -4.57 -15.90
CA ALA A 176 7.22 -3.76 -16.87
C ALA A 176 8.20 -2.87 -17.67
N CYS A 177 9.21 -2.31 -16.99
CA CYS A 177 10.32 -1.55 -17.58
C CYS A 177 11.37 -2.40 -18.31
N GLY A 178 11.33 -3.73 -18.20
CA GLY A 178 12.30 -4.64 -18.84
C GLY A 178 13.61 -4.80 -18.07
N GLU A 179 13.65 -4.42 -16.79
CA GLU A 179 14.83 -4.48 -15.92
C GLU A 179 14.96 -5.81 -15.18
N SER A 180 13.91 -6.64 -15.19
CA SER A 180 13.88 -7.94 -14.52
C SER A 180 12.87 -8.91 -15.15
N GLY A 181 12.95 -10.19 -14.75
CA GLY A 181 11.91 -11.19 -14.99
C GLY A 181 10.77 -11.11 -13.97
N LEU A 182 9.77 -11.98 -14.12
CA LEU A 182 8.61 -12.07 -13.21
C LEU A 182 8.43 -13.48 -12.61
N ASP A 183 9.45 -14.31 -12.68
CA ASP A 183 9.43 -15.68 -12.15
C ASP A 183 9.66 -15.69 -10.63
N PHE A 184 10.46 -14.75 -10.14
CA PHE A 184 10.81 -14.59 -8.73
C PHE A 184 10.97 -13.11 -8.38
N ILE A 185 10.83 -12.80 -7.10
CA ILE A 185 11.25 -11.52 -6.52
C ILE A 185 12.74 -11.60 -6.22
N ASP A 186 13.52 -10.74 -6.87
CA ASP A 186 14.97 -10.69 -6.75
C ASP A 186 15.46 -9.73 -5.64
N GLU A 187 16.76 -9.77 -5.36
CA GLU A 187 17.38 -8.91 -4.34
C GLU A 187 17.20 -7.41 -4.61
N SER A 188 17.21 -6.97 -5.87
CA SER A 188 17.13 -5.55 -6.21
C SER A 188 15.75 -5.00 -5.83
N SER A 189 14.69 -5.77 -6.05
CA SER A 189 13.33 -5.41 -5.63
C SER A 189 13.20 -5.38 -4.10
N VAL A 190 13.85 -6.31 -3.39
CA VAL A 190 13.87 -6.32 -1.91
C VAL A 190 14.63 -5.11 -1.35
N ARG A 191 15.81 -4.77 -1.91
CA ARG A 191 16.58 -3.59 -1.49
C ARG A 191 15.79 -2.30 -1.69
N GLY A 192 15.18 -2.12 -2.86
CA GLY A 192 14.33 -0.96 -3.12
C GLY A 192 13.12 -0.89 -2.19
N ALA A 193 12.52 -2.03 -1.82
CA ALA A 193 11.43 -2.07 -0.87
C ALA A 193 11.89 -1.64 0.54
N ILE A 194 13.04 -2.12 0.99
CA ILE A 194 13.64 -1.73 2.28
C ILE A 194 13.93 -0.22 2.30
N GLU A 195 14.45 0.35 1.22
CA GLU A 195 14.69 1.79 1.10
C GLU A 195 13.39 2.61 1.18
N LEU A 196 12.32 2.17 0.50
CA LEU A 196 11.01 2.80 0.61
C LEU A 196 10.46 2.74 2.04
N ILE A 197 10.63 1.60 2.71
CA ILE A 197 10.21 1.45 4.10
C ILE A 197 11.02 2.37 5.02
N ALA A 198 12.33 2.52 4.79
CA ALA A 198 13.17 3.44 5.53
C ALA A 198 12.73 4.91 5.35
N TYR A 199 12.24 5.27 4.16
CA TYR A 199 11.61 6.59 3.93
C TYR A 199 10.34 6.75 4.76
N PHE A 200 9.40 5.80 4.69
CA PHE A 200 8.13 5.89 5.42
C PHE A 200 8.29 5.83 6.94
N ARG A 201 9.34 5.15 7.43
CA ARG A 201 9.67 5.13 8.86
C ARG A 201 10.06 6.52 9.39
N LYS A 202 10.63 7.38 8.54
CA LYS A 202 11.09 8.73 8.90
C LYS A 202 10.02 9.81 8.71
N THR A 203 8.87 9.47 8.14
CA THR A 203 7.83 10.42 7.73
C THR A 203 6.74 10.54 8.77
#